data_AF-A0A960TGC1-F1
#
_entry.id   AF-A0A960TGC1-F1
#
_cell.length_a   1.000
_cell.length_b   1.000
_cell.length_c   1.000
_cell.angle_alpha   90.00
_cell.angle_beta   90.00
_cell.angle_gamma   90.00
#
_symmetry.space_group_name_H-M   'P 1'
#
loop_
_entity.id
_entity.type
_entity.pdbx_description
1 polymer ?
#
loop_
_entity_poly.entity_id
_entity_poly.type
_entity_poly.pdbx_seq_one_letter_code
_entity_poly.pdbx_strand_id
1 'polypeptide(L)'
;MELDVYLRNVTIPTGSGHWFSFITVARRTEDSFWDAVTVNLGYEGIVHLMHVPSVGLKEWSYQSTDLFFPQNQWVKLGLCLNMDPQNGFARAYQDGVLISSAPVHGQDGTIPQVHYGLYAHKDMSAGEVFNDNLLIKEVLVCP
;
A
#
# COMPACT_ATOMS: atom_id res chain seq x y z
N MET A 1 7.26 0.23 7.93
CA MET A 1 5.87 0.15 8.40
C MET A 1 5.36 -1.24 8.09
N GLU A 2 4.69 -1.89 9.02
CA GLU A 2 4.18 -3.25 8.86
C GLU A 2 2.75 -3.34 9.45
N LEU A 3 1.92 -4.18 8.84
CA LEU A 3 0.56 -4.50 9.30
C LEU A 3 0.23 -5.94 8.90
N ASP A 4 -0.33 -6.73 9.83
CA ASP A 4 -0.92 -8.02 9.50
C ASP A 4 -2.39 -7.83 9.09
N VAL A 5 -2.78 -8.39 7.94
CA VAL A 5 -4.12 -8.28 7.37
C VAL A 5 -4.72 -9.68 7.20
N TYR A 6 -5.98 -9.84 7.62
CA TYR A 6 -6.78 -11.05 7.35
C TYR A 6 -8.04 -10.67 6.60
N LEU A 7 -8.20 -11.19 5.38
CA LEU A 7 -9.44 -11.05 4.59
C LEU A 7 -10.28 -12.32 4.71
N ARG A 8 -11.51 -12.17 5.22
CA ARG A 8 -12.50 -13.25 5.30
C ARG A 8 -13.69 -12.91 4.43
N ASN A 9 -14.02 -13.81 3.50
CA ASN A 9 -15.17 -13.67 2.60
C ASN A 9 -15.21 -12.33 1.86
N VAL A 10 -14.05 -11.78 1.48
CA VAL A 10 -13.97 -10.52 0.75
C VAL A 10 -14.10 -10.82 -0.73
N THR A 11 -15.14 -10.32 -1.39
CA THR A 11 -15.19 -10.40 -2.85
C THR A 11 -14.35 -9.26 -3.42
N ILE A 12 -13.20 -9.59 -4.02
CA ILE A 12 -12.44 -8.62 -4.81
C ILE A 12 -13.28 -8.30 -6.04
N PRO A 13 -13.76 -7.05 -6.23
CA PRO A 13 -14.58 -6.74 -7.38
C PRO A 13 -13.80 -6.98 -8.67
N THR A 14 -14.44 -7.62 -9.64
CA THR A 14 -13.86 -7.89 -10.96
C THR A 14 -14.00 -6.66 -11.86
N GLY A 15 -12.90 -6.19 -12.44
CA GLY A 15 -12.91 -5.08 -13.39
C GLY A 15 -11.70 -4.17 -13.23
N SER A 16 -11.25 -3.55 -14.32
CA SER A 16 -10.14 -2.60 -14.25
C SER A 16 -10.46 -1.43 -13.33
N GLY A 17 -9.58 -1.14 -12.37
CA GLY A 17 -9.70 0.03 -11.50
C GLY A 17 -10.32 -0.24 -10.12
N HIS A 18 -10.71 -1.48 -9.81
CA HIS A 18 -11.09 -1.85 -8.45
C HIS A 18 -9.85 -2.12 -7.59
N TRP A 19 -9.90 -1.68 -6.33
CA TRP A 19 -8.79 -1.80 -5.39
C TRP A 19 -9.24 -1.72 -3.94
N PHE A 20 -8.36 -2.19 -3.06
CA PHE A 20 -8.33 -1.90 -1.63
C PHE A 20 -7.02 -1.23 -1.30
N SER A 21 -6.99 -0.28 -0.36
CA SER A 21 -5.78 0.31 0.19
C SER A 21 -5.68 -0.08 1.66
N PHE A 22 -4.52 -0.62 2.07
CA PHE A 22 -4.28 -1.07 3.44
C PHE A 22 -3.40 -0.14 4.26
N ILE A 23 -2.41 0.45 3.59
CA ILE A 23 -1.49 1.42 4.17
C ILE A 23 -1.57 2.65 3.27
N THR A 24 -1.89 3.81 3.86
CA THR A 24 -1.97 5.09 3.16
C THR A 24 -1.07 6.08 3.88
N VAL A 25 -0.06 6.59 3.19
CA VAL A 25 0.87 7.60 3.74
C VAL A 25 0.66 8.91 3.01
N ALA A 26 0.21 9.94 3.74
CA ALA A 26 0.03 11.28 3.16
C ALA A 26 1.40 11.88 2.80
N ARG A 27 1.44 12.69 1.74
CA ARG A 27 2.65 13.43 1.32
C ARG A 27 2.69 14.87 1.82
N ARG A 28 1.58 15.37 2.39
CA ARG A 28 1.43 16.76 2.87
C ARG A 28 0.61 16.82 4.14
N THR A 29 0.83 17.86 4.95
CA THR A 29 0.13 18.10 6.22
C THR A 29 -1.30 18.58 6.03
N GLU A 30 -1.60 19.19 4.89
CA GLU A 30 -2.95 19.57 4.50
C GLU A 30 -3.76 18.31 4.20
N ASP A 31 -5.00 18.27 4.69
CA ASP A 31 -5.91 17.14 4.51
C ASP A 31 -6.39 17.08 3.04
N SER A 32 -5.46 16.63 2.19
CA SER A 32 -5.60 16.42 0.77
C SER A 32 -5.73 14.93 0.57
N PHE A 33 -6.98 14.45 0.57
CA PHE A 33 -7.38 13.03 0.47
C PHE A 33 -6.77 12.26 -0.73
N TRP A 34 -6.07 12.92 -1.63
CA TRP A 34 -5.59 12.37 -2.90
C TRP A 34 -4.05 12.27 -3.00
N ASP A 35 -3.30 13.04 -2.20
CA ASP A 35 -1.83 13.08 -2.31
C ASP A 35 -1.16 12.14 -1.30
N ALA A 36 -1.13 10.86 -1.67
CA ALA A 36 -0.63 9.78 -0.82
C ALA A 36 0.32 8.84 -1.57
N VAL A 37 0.99 7.96 -0.81
CA VAL A 37 1.52 6.68 -1.30
C VAL A 37 0.66 5.60 -0.66
N THR A 38 0.15 4.66 -1.45
CA THR A 38 -0.71 3.60 -0.93
C THR A 38 -0.20 2.21 -1.28
N VAL A 39 -0.43 1.25 -0.37
CA VAL A 39 -0.24 -0.18 -0.61
C VAL A 39 -1.61 -0.78 -0.89
N ASN A 40 -1.84 -1.18 -2.13
CA ASN A 40 -3.14 -1.60 -2.61
C ASN A 40 -3.18 -3.08 -2.98
N LEU A 41 -4.33 -3.72 -2.77
CA LEU A 41 -4.69 -4.97 -3.44
C LEU A 41 -5.59 -4.64 -4.64
N GLY A 42 -5.13 -4.99 -5.85
CA GLY A 42 -5.86 -4.76 -7.09
C GLY A 42 -6.90 -5.82 -7.43
N TYR A 43 -7.70 -5.54 -8.46
CA TYR A 43 -8.64 -6.51 -9.04
C TYR A 43 -7.95 -7.76 -9.60
N GLU A 44 -6.67 -7.65 -9.90
CA GLU A 44 -5.81 -8.76 -10.33
C GLU A 44 -5.48 -9.72 -9.19
N GLY A 45 -5.82 -9.36 -7.94
CA GLY A 45 -5.51 -10.16 -6.76
C GLY A 45 -4.06 -10.05 -6.29
N ILE A 46 -3.31 -9.05 -6.76
CA ILE A 46 -1.92 -8.79 -6.36
C ILE A 46 -1.81 -7.47 -5.58
N VAL A 47 -0.86 -7.44 -4.65
CA VAL A 47 -0.49 -6.22 -3.93
C VAL A 47 0.41 -5.37 -4.81
N HIS A 48 0.21 -4.05 -4.82
CA HIS A 48 1.00 -3.10 -5.58
C HIS A 48 1.03 -1.71 -4.92
N LEU A 49 2.05 -0.92 -5.24
CA LEU A 49 2.09 0.49 -4.87
C LEU A 49 1.18 1.31 -5.77
N MET A 50 0.52 2.32 -5.21
CA MET A 50 -0.35 3.25 -5.93
C MET A 50 0.01 4.69 -5.57
N HIS A 51 -0.34 5.61 -6.47
CA HIS A 51 0.01 7.03 -6.37
C HIS A 51 1.54 7.23 -6.30
N VAL A 52 2.25 6.54 -7.21
CA VAL A 52 3.72 6.59 -7.33
C VAL A 52 4.14 6.84 -8.79
N PRO A 53 5.12 7.74 -9.05
CA PRO A 53 5.81 8.60 -8.09
C PRO A 53 4.99 9.76 -7.57
N SER A 54 3.83 10.02 -8.18
CA SER A 54 2.90 11.10 -7.86
C SER A 54 1.45 10.61 -7.83
N VAL A 55 0.54 11.43 -7.31
CA VAL A 55 -0.91 11.16 -7.30
C VAL A 55 -1.44 10.73 -8.67
N GLY A 56 -2.33 9.75 -8.66
CA GLY A 56 -2.97 9.20 -9.85
C GLY A 56 -2.10 8.25 -10.71
N LEU A 57 -0.82 8.08 -10.39
CA LEU A 57 0.11 7.26 -11.18
C LEU A 57 0.35 5.86 -10.59
N LYS A 58 0.80 4.95 -11.47
CA LYS A 58 1.20 3.55 -11.19
C LYS A 58 2.54 3.24 -11.89
N GLU A 59 3.54 4.08 -11.70
CA GLU A 59 4.84 3.90 -12.34
C GLU A 59 5.80 3.14 -11.40
N TRP A 60 5.92 1.84 -11.64
CA TRP A 60 6.77 0.96 -10.84
C TRP A 60 8.15 0.78 -11.47
N SER A 61 9.18 0.73 -10.64
CA SER A 61 10.48 0.17 -11.03
C SER A 61 10.50 -1.35 -10.96
N TYR A 62 9.60 -1.94 -10.15
CA TYR A 62 9.38 -3.38 -10.07
C TYR A 62 7.95 -3.67 -9.59
N GLN A 63 7.32 -4.70 -10.15
CA GLN A 63 6.03 -5.22 -9.71
C GLN A 63 6.00 -6.73 -9.93
N SER A 64 5.70 -7.50 -8.88
CA SER A 64 5.46 -8.93 -9.00
C SER A 64 4.09 -9.18 -9.63
N THR A 65 4.03 -10.14 -10.55
CA THR A 65 2.80 -10.65 -11.16
C THR A 65 2.42 -12.06 -10.68
N ASP A 66 3.27 -12.66 -9.85
CA ASP A 66 3.21 -14.10 -9.56
C ASP A 66 2.82 -14.39 -8.10
N LEU A 67 2.78 -13.38 -7.24
CA LEU A 67 2.36 -13.50 -5.85
C LEU A 67 0.99 -12.88 -5.63
N PHE A 68 -0.01 -13.74 -5.52
CA PHE A 68 -1.39 -13.34 -5.20
C PHE A 68 -1.56 -13.15 -3.69
N PHE A 69 -2.44 -12.23 -3.32
CA PHE A 69 -2.84 -12.04 -1.93
C PHE A 69 -3.83 -13.15 -1.54
N PRO A 70 -3.48 -14.01 -0.56
CA PRO A 70 -4.37 -15.09 -0.17
C PRO A 70 -5.52 -14.59 0.72
N GLN A 71 -6.63 -15.34 0.73
CA GLN A 71 -7.72 -15.13 1.69
C GLN A 71 -7.72 -16.19 2.78
N ASN A 72 -8.42 -15.89 3.87
CA ASN A 72 -8.60 -16.76 5.03
C ASN A 72 -7.28 -17.18 5.71
N GLN A 73 -6.28 -16.31 5.65
CA GLN A 73 -5.04 -16.43 6.42
C GLN A 73 -4.48 -15.04 6.70
N TRP A 74 -3.63 -14.95 7.73
CA TRP A 74 -2.90 -13.73 8.04
C TRP A 74 -1.80 -13.50 7.03
N VAL A 75 -1.72 -12.28 6.51
CA VAL A 75 -0.70 -11.83 5.58
C VAL A 75 -0.03 -10.60 6.15
N LYS A 76 1.30 -10.61 6.23
CA LYS A 76 2.05 -9.43 6.63
C LYS A 76 2.29 -8.52 5.43
N LEU A 77 1.72 -7.33 5.46
CA LEU A 77 2.04 -6.26 4.51
C LEU A 77 3.10 -5.33 5.08
N GLY A 78 4.14 -5.08 4.30
CA GLY A 78 5.21 -4.16 4.64
C GLY A 78 5.27 -2.98 3.67
N LEU A 79 5.60 -1.80 4.19
CA LEU A 79 6.00 -0.63 3.41
C LEU A 79 7.30 -0.06 3.98
N CYS A 80 8.33 -0.03 3.13
CA CYS A 80 9.52 0.78 3.34
C CYS A 80 9.42 2.03 2.47
N LEU A 81 9.60 3.21 3.07
CA LEU A 81 9.33 4.48 2.42
C LEU A 81 10.43 5.48 2.77
N ASN A 82 10.88 6.22 1.77
CA ASN A 82 11.69 7.42 1.91
C ASN A 82 11.00 8.54 1.14
N MET A 83 10.68 9.64 1.83
CA MET A 83 10.02 10.82 1.26
C MET A 83 11.03 11.89 0.79
N ASP A 84 12.30 11.54 0.56
CA ASP A 84 13.27 12.49 0.01
C ASP A 84 12.72 13.18 -1.27
N PRO A 85 12.84 14.51 -1.39
CA PRO A 85 12.27 15.24 -2.52
C PRO A 85 12.85 14.85 -3.88
N GLN A 86 14.07 14.34 -3.93
CA GLN A 86 14.80 14.05 -5.17
C GLN A 86 14.97 12.55 -5.42
N ASN A 87 15.19 11.77 -4.36
CA ASN A 87 15.57 10.36 -4.40
C ASN A 87 14.63 9.48 -3.55
N GLY A 88 13.42 9.97 -3.28
CA GLY A 88 12.41 9.22 -2.54
C GLY A 88 12.03 7.92 -3.24
N PHE A 89 11.60 6.94 -2.45
CA PHE A 89 11.18 5.64 -2.94
C PHE A 89 10.14 5.02 -2.03
N ALA A 90 9.38 4.07 -2.57
CA ALA A 90 8.53 3.17 -1.82
C ALA A 90 8.81 1.73 -2.26
N ARG A 91 8.78 0.82 -1.29
CA ARG A 91 8.90 -0.63 -1.50
C ARG A 91 7.85 -1.33 -0.65
N ALA A 92 6.98 -2.09 -1.29
CA ALA A 92 5.96 -2.87 -0.64
C ALA A 92 6.32 -4.37 -0.62
N TYR A 93 5.99 -5.02 0.49
CA TYR A 93 6.33 -6.40 0.77
C TYR A 93 5.07 -7.19 1.16
N GLN A 94 5.02 -8.46 0.77
CA GLN A 94 4.04 -9.43 1.25
C GLN A 94 4.81 -10.59 1.89
N ASP A 95 4.59 -10.83 3.19
CA ASP A 95 5.27 -11.88 3.97
C ASP A 95 6.81 -11.82 3.86
N GLY A 96 7.36 -10.60 3.83
CA GLY A 96 8.79 -10.34 3.70
C GLY A 96 9.34 -10.42 2.28
N VAL A 97 8.53 -10.79 1.29
CA VAL A 97 8.92 -10.82 -0.13
C VAL A 97 8.61 -9.46 -0.77
N LEU A 98 9.59 -8.86 -1.46
CA LEU A 98 9.38 -7.63 -2.24
C LEU A 98 8.37 -7.90 -3.36
N ILE A 99 7.26 -7.15 -3.39
CA ILE A 99 6.21 -7.29 -4.42
C ILE A 99 6.04 -6.06 -5.29
N SER A 100 6.49 -4.89 -4.86
CA SER A 100 6.37 -3.66 -5.62
C SER A 100 7.41 -2.64 -5.17
N SER A 101 8.01 -1.93 -6.11
CA SER A 101 8.95 -0.84 -5.84
C SER A 101 8.73 0.29 -6.83
N ALA A 102 8.84 1.53 -6.37
CA ALA A 102 8.66 2.71 -7.20
C ALA A 102 9.45 3.92 -6.65
N PRO A 103 9.86 4.87 -7.51
CA PRO A 103 10.27 6.20 -7.06
C PRO A 103 9.10 6.93 -6.38
N VAL A 104 9.41 7.89 -5.52
CA VAL A 104 8.44 8.73 -4.81
C VAL A 104 8.95 10.17 -4.79
N HIS A 105 8.14 11.12 -5.27
CA HIS A 105 8.39 12.54 -5.06
C HIS A 105 7.89 12.99 -3.68
N GLY A 106 8.70 12.84 -2.64
CA GLY A 106 8.24 13.02 -1.27
C GLY A 106 8.15 14.46 -0.76
N GLN A 107 8.05 15.43 -1.68
CA GLN A 107 7.76 16.84 -1.41
C GLN A 107 8.76 17.53 -0.48
N ASP A 108 8.49 17.56 0.83
CA ASP A 108 9.29 18.24 1.86
C ASP A 108 10.12 17.28 2.72
N GLY A 109 10.10 15.98 2.43
CA GLY A 109 10.86 14.99 3.19
C GLY A 109 10.12 14.41 4.40
N THR A 110 8.89 14.86 4.69
CA THR A 110 8.19 14.49 5.92
C THR A 110 7.14 13.40 5.70
N ILE A 111 6.75 12.74 6.79
CA ILE A 111 5.61 11.81 6.84
C ILE A 111 4.57 12.43 7.79
N PRO A 112 3.62 13.22 7.28
CA PRO A 112 2.67 13.96 8.10
C PRO A 112 1.60 13.08 8.74
N GLN A 113 1.09 12.09 7.99
CA GLN A 113 0.05 11.17 8.45
C GLN A 113 0.18 9.79 7.82
N VAL A 114 -0.21 8.77 8.59
CA VAL A 114 -0.33 7.39 8.10
C VAL A 114 -1.66 6.82 8.58
N HIS A 115 -2.42 6.24 7.66
CA HIS A 115 -3.64 5.49 7.95
C HIS A 115 -3.43 4.00 7.65
N TYR A 116 -3.99 3.18 8.53
CA TYR A 116 -4.01 1.73 8.40
C TYR A 116 -5.45 1.25 8.47
N GLY A 117 -5.78 0.23 7.70
CA GLY A 117 -7.09 -0.38 7.74
C GLY A 117 -7.57 -0.75 6.36
N LEU A 118 -8.86 -0.60 6.10
CA LEU A 118 -9.45 -0.85 4.80
C LEU A 118 -10.03 0.45 4.24
N TYR A 119 -9.48 0.92 3.12
CA TYR A 119 -10.17 1.86 2.24
C TYR A 119 -10.44 1.15 0.93
N ALA A 120 -11.70 1.10 0.49
CA ALA A 120 -12.14 0.24 -0.60
C ALA A 120 -12.91 1.01 -1.67
N HIS A 121 -12.82 0.51 -2.91
CA HIS A 121 -13.68 0.99 -3.98
C HIS A 121 -15.17 0.77 -3.65
N LYS A 122 -16.03 1.72 -4.06
CA LYS A 122 -17.47 1.75 -3.76
C LYS A 122 -18.26 0.49 -4.15
N ASP A 123 -17.73 -0.30 -5.10
CA ASP A 123 -18.39 -1.49 -5.62
C ASP A 123 -18.09 -2.75 -4.80
N MET A 124 -17.33 -2.63 -3.71
CA MET A 124 -17.24 -3.68 -2.71
C MET A 124 -18.60 -3.82 -1.99
N SER A 125 -19.20 -5.01 -2.08
CA SER A 125 -20.52 -5.27 -1.51
C SER A 125 -20.50 -5.91 -0.12
N ALA A 126 -19.48 -6.74 0.19
CA ALA A 126 -19.35 -7.41 1.49
C ALA A 126 -17.94 -7.96 1.71
N GLY A 127 -17.60 -8.18 2.99
CA GLY A 127 -16.37 -8.83 3.43
C GLY A 127 -16.03 -8.44 4.87
N GLU A 128 -15.18 -9.22 5.51
CA GLU A 128 -14.65 -8.92 6.84
C GLU A 128 -13.14 -8.77 6.76
N VAL A 129 -12.62 -7.72 7.39
CA VAL A 129 -11.20 -7.40 7.42
C VAL A 129 -10.76 -7.24 8.85
N PHE A 130 -9.69 -7.93 9.20
CA PHE A 130 -9.02 -7.80 10.50
C PHE A 130 -7.60 -7.28 10.27
N ASN A 131 -7.16 -6.40 11.17
CA ASN A 131 -5.85 -5.77 11.14
C ASN A 131 -5.20 -5.97 12.50
N ASP A 132 -3.94 -6.40 12.54
CA ASP A 132 -3.21 -6.63 13.79
C ASP A 132 -1.70 -6.31 13.63
N ASN A 133 -0.97 -6.30 14.75
CA ASN A 133 0.49 -6.15 14.82
C ASN A 133 1.06 -4.95 14.04
N LEU A 134 0.35 -3.81 14.09
CA LEU A 134 0.81 -2.57 13.48
C LEU A 134 2.16 -2.13 14.06
N LEU A 135 3.14 -1.93 13.18
CA LEU A 135 4.48 -1.47 13.54
C LEU A 135 4.94 -0.32 12.64
N ILE A 136 5.35 0.77 13.28
CA ILE A 136 6.05 1.89 12.65
C ILE A 136 7.41 2.01 13.32
N LYS A 137 8.47 2.02 12.51
CA LYS A 137 9.84 2.25 12.96
C LYS A 137 10.60 2.97 11.86
N GLU A 138 11.51 3.84 12.27
CA GLU A 138 12.55 4.38 11.41
C GLU A 138 13.64 3.32 11.23
N VAL A 139 14.20 3.23 10.02
CA VAL A 139 15.24 2.25 9.67
C VAL A 139 16.28 2.88 8.76
N LEU A 140 17.53 2.43 8.86
CA LEU A 140 18.62 2.84 7.96
C LEU A 140 18.58 2.08 6.63
N VAL A 141 18.07 0.85 6.64
CA VAL A 141 18.00 -0.03 5.48
C VAL A 141 16.63 -0.70 5.46
N CYS A 142 16.02 -0.77 4.29
CA CYS A 142 14.80 -1.57 4.12
C CYS A 142 15.09 -3.06 4.36
N PRO A 143 14.06 -3.86 4.73
CA PRO A 143 14.16 -5.31 4.78
C PRO A 143 14.71 -5.93 3.50
#